data_AF-A0A2H3K5L1-F1
#
_entry.id   AF-A0A2H3K5L1-F1
#
_cell.length_a   1.000
_cell.length_b   1.000
_cell.length_c   1.000
_cell.angle_alpha   90.00
_cell.angle_beta   90.00
_cell.angle_gamma   90.00
#
_symmetry.space_group_name_H-M   'P 1'
#
loop_
_entity.id
_entity.type
_entity.pdbx_description
1 polymer ?
#
loop_
_entity_poly.entity_id
_entity_poly.type
_entity_poly.pdbx_seq_one_letter_code
_entity_poly.pdbx_strand_id
1 'polypeptide(L)'
;MSDSADASPAPAPAPALGGSPALQEVHSEQPCPSNGREPGDFDAVLAAASSRSLRYEHQIKDLEARLTVDMSNSRAIHNLLQEVLVGLHQSRQRAGAALNATVPHITQNLDDDIGVLDLLREELPLVGQQVRDIRNVYDSGRDKARDLTAALEWLNTPLSARLRTIIFTPHAPVSARAAALIRALFGVALLVCVWIAWITLQGAVRAHRQRLVWGERLMS
;
A
#
# COMPACT_ATOMS: atom_id res chain seq x y z
N MET A 1 -23.30 -9.27 -0.18
CA MET A 1 -22.34 -10.37 -0.45
C MET A 1 -21.01 -9.87 0.10
N SER A 2 -20.60 -10.15 1.34
CA SER A 2 -20.83 -11.34 2.15
C SER A 2 -20.95 -10.95 3.63
N ASP A 3 -21.96 -11.51 4.29
CA ASP A 3 -22.13 -11.51 5.74
C ASP A 3 -21.04 -12.35 6.40
N SER A 4 -20.24 -11.74 7.26
CA SER A 4 -19.35 -12.46 8.19
C SER A 4 -20.04 -12.51 9.54
N ALA A 5 -20.66 -13.64 9.79
CA ALA A 5 -21.45 -13.94 10.97
C ALA A 5 -20.62 -13.91 12.27
N ASP A 6 -21.18 -13.18 13.21
CA ASP A 6 -20.83 -13.01 14.61
C ASP A 6 -20.97 -14.36 15.35
N ALA A 7 -19.84 -14.95 15.77
CA ALA A 7 -19.79 -16.21 16.51
C ALA A 7 -19.67 -15.93 18.01
N SER A 8 -20.82 -15.66 18.63
CA SER A 8 -20.96 -15.55 20.08
C SER A 8 -20.88 -16.95 20.72
N PRO A 9 -19.98 -17.22 21.69
CA PRO A 9 -19.92 -18.50 22.36
C PRO A 9 -21.03 -18.62 23.42
N ALA A 10 -21.80 -19.70 23.31
CA ALA A 10 -22.93 -20.05 24.17
C ALA A 10 -22.53 -20.17 25.66
N PRO A 11 -23.42 -19.79 26.61
CA PRO A 11 -23.17 -19.92 28.04
C PRO A 11 -23.23 -21.38 28.50
N ALA A 12 -22.29 -21.76 29.35
CA ALA A 12 -22.19 -23.07 29.98
C ALA A 12 -23.43 -23.38 30.87
N PRO A 13 -23.88 -24.65 30.94
CA PRO A 13 -25.01 -25.04 31.78
C PRO A 13 -24.65 -25.07 33.27
N ALA A 14 -25.56 -24.52 34.08
CA ALA A 14 -25.50 -24.47 35.54
C ALA A 14 -25.55 -25.87 36.20
N PRO A 15 -24.98 -26.03 37.41
CA PRO A 15 -24.91 -27.30 38.12
C PRO A 15 -26.25 -27.73 38.70
N ALA A 16 -26.51 -29.03 38.63
CA ALA A 16 -27.69 -29.69 39.17
C ALA A 16 -27.76 -29.59 40.71
N LEU A 17 -28.75 -28.85 41.20
CA LEU A 17 -29.27 -28.97 42.56
C LEU A 17 -30.23 -30.16 42.61
N GLY A 18 -29.80 -31.25 43.24
CA GLY A 18 -30.64 -32.43 43.42
C GLY A 18 -30.12 -33.32 44.53
N GLY A 19 -30.88 -33.42 45.62
CA GLY A 19 -30.75 -34.50 46.60
C GLY A 19 -30.67 -34.05 48.05
N SER A 20 -31.79 -33.58 48.61
CA SER A 20 -32.04 -33.69 50.06
C SER A 20 -32.39 -35.14 50.39
N PRO A 21 -31.66 -35.82 51.30
CA PRO A 21 -32.18 -37.02 51.93
C PRO A 21 -32.98 -36.64 53.18
N ALA A 22 -34.26 -36.97 53.08
CA ALA A 22 -35.24 -37.21 54.12
C ALA A 22 -34.71 -37.39 55.55
N LEU A 23 -35.32 -36.64 56.46
CA LEU A 23 -35.45 -36.96 57.88
C LEU A 23 -35.90 -38.42 58.04
N GLN A 24 -35.00 -39.28 58.51
CA GLN A 24 -35.34 -40.63 58.94
C GLN A 24 -35.60 -40.59 60.44
N GLU A 25 -36.88 -40.49 60.74
CA GLU A 25 -37.51 -40.74 62.02
C GLU A 25 -37.22 -42.19 62.45
N VAL A 26 -36.26 -42.38 63.35
CA VAL A 26 -36.00 -43.69 63.98
C VAL A 26 -36.67 -43.68 65.35
N HIS A 27 -37.94 -44.08 65.31
CA HIS A 27 -38.70 -44.58 66.44
C HIS A 27 -37.96 -45.82 66.97
N SER A 28 -37.33 -45.72 68.15
CA SER A 28 -36.82 -46.87 68.88
C SER A 28 -37.73 -47.10 70.08
N GLU A 29 -38.62 -48.08 69.92
CA GLU A 29 -39.36 -48.68 71.01
C GLU A 29 -38.41 -49.12 72.12
N GLN A 30 -38.78 -48.75 73.34
CA GLN A 30 -38.07 -49.04 74.56
C GLN A 30 -38.72 -50.26 75.22
N PRO A 31 -38.05 -51.41 75.35
CA PRO A 31 -38.49 -52.48 76.22
C PRO A 31 -37.94 -52.23 77.63
N CYS A 32 -38.82 -52.06 78.62
CA CYS A 32 -38.45 -52.22 80.02
C CYS A 32 -38.34 -53.71 80.36
N PRO A 33 -37.26 -54.17 81.02
CA PRO A 33 -37.32 -55.32 81.89
C PRO A 33 -37.36 -54.87 83.35
N SER A 34 -38.45 -55.25 84.02
CA SER A 34 -38.54 -55.32 85.47
C SER A 34 -37.74 -56.50 86.01
N ASN A 35 -37.08 -56.28 87.15
CA ASN A 35 -36.51 -57.24 88.11
C ASN A 35 -35.13 -57.84 87.81
N GLY A 36 -34.22 -57.67 88.78
CA GLY A 36 -32.94 -58.38 88.88
C GLY A 36 -31.74 -57.44 88.85
N ARG A 37 -31.37 -56.88 90.00
CA ARG A 37 -30.17 -56.03 90.15
C ARG A 37 -28.91 -56.89 90.11
N GLU A 38 -28.44 -57.21 88.91
CA GLU A 38 -27.10 -57.73 88.64
C GLU A 38 -26.23 -56.58 88.08
N PRO A 39 -25.03 -56.31 88.62
CA PRO A 39 -24.19 -55.17 88.23
C PRO A 39 -23.61 -55.24 86.80
N GLY A 40 -23.84 -56.32 86.04
CA GLY A 40 -23.34 -56.50 84.68
C GLY A 40 -24.20 -55.91 83.54
N ASP A 41 -25.51 -55.74 83.75
CA ASP A 41 -26.42 -55.24 82.70
C ASP A 41 -26.31 -53.71 82.51
N PHE A 42 -26.02 -53.00 83.61
CA PHE A 42 -25.67 -51.59 83.56
C PHE A 42 -24.40 -51.33 82.75
N ASP A 43 -23.40 -52.20 82.86
CA ASP A 43 -22.14 -52.07 82.15
C ASP A 43 -22.33 -52.30 80.64
N ALA A 44 -23.19 -53.24 80.26
CA ALA A 44 -23.60 -53.47 78.86
C ALA A 44 -24.37 -52.28 78.28
N VAL A 45 -25.31 -51.70 79.03
CA VAL A 45 -26.04 -50.48 78.62
C VAL A 45 -25.10 -49.28 78.51
N LEU A 46 -24.14 -49.14 79.43
CA LEU A 46 -23.15 -48.07 79.42
C LEU A 46 -22.20 -48.21 78.22
N ALA A 47 -21.80 -49.44 77.87
CA ALA A 47 -21.00 -49.74 76.68
C ALA A 47 -21.78 -49.51 75.36
N ALA A 48 -23.07 -49.85 75.33
CA ALA A 48 -23.95 -49.56 74.19
C ALA A 48 -24.22 -48.05 74.03
N ALA A 49 -24.39 -47.33 75.14
CA ALA A 49 -24.56 -45.88 75.15
C ALA A 49 -23.27 -45.16 74.75
N SER A 50 -22.10 -45.60 75.23
CA SER A 50 -20.80 -45.00 74.90
C SER A 50 -20.42 -45.24 73.43
N SER A 51 -20.66 -46.45 72.90
CA SER A 51 -20.43 -46.75 71.48
C SER A 51 -21.35 -45.95 70.56
N ARG A 52 -22.62 -45.76 70.93
CA ARG A 52 -23.52 -44.83 70.21
C ARG A 52 -23.03 -43.39 70.30
N SER A 53 -22.59 -42.93 71.46
CA SER A 53 -22.04 -41.58 71.65
C SER A 53 -20.84 -41.34 70.73
N LEU A 54 -19.90 -42.29 70.65
CA LEU A 54 -18.74 -42.20 69.76
C LEU A 54 -19.15 -42.16 68.28
N ARG A 55 -20.18 -42.92 67.89
CA ARG A 55 -20.70 -42.92 66.51
C ARG A 55 -21.32 -41.57 66.15
N TYR A 56 -22.11 -40.99 67.04
CA TYR A 56 -22.67 -39.65 66.84
C TYR A 56 -21.57 -38.59 66.82
N GLU A 57 -20.57 -38.68 67.69
CA GLU A 57 -19.42 -37.77 67.66
C GLU A 57 -18.69 -37.81 66.31
N HIS A 58 -18.50 -39.01 65.75
CA HIS A 58 -17.87 -39.15 64.44
C HIS A 58 -18.73 -38.57 63.31
N GLN A 59 -20.05 -38.82 63.33
CA GLN A 59 -20.97 -38.23 62.36
C GLN A 59 -21.03 -36.70 62.45
N ILE A 60 -21.03 -36.15 63.66
CA ILE A 60 -20.99 -34.71 63.89
C ILE A 60 -19.69 -34.13 63.33
N LYS A 61 -18.55 -34.79 63.56
CA LYS A 61 -17.25 -34.36 63.01
C LYS A 61 -17.21 -34.41 61.48
N ASP A 62 -17.79 -35.43 60.85
CA ASP A 62 -17.86 -35.48 59.37
C ASP A 62 -18.77 -34.39 58.82
N LEU A 63 -19.91 -34.12 59.47
CA LEU A 63 -20.79 -33.01 59.09
C LEU A 63 -20.12 -31.65 59.28
N GLU A 64 -19.37 -31.46 60.37
CA GLU A 64 -18.60 -30.24 60.61
C GLU A 64 -17.50 -30.06 59.55
N ALA A 65 -16.78 -31.14 59.20
CA ALA A 65 -15.79 -31.11 58.13
C ALA A 65 -16.41 -30.76 56.77
N ARG A 66 -17.57 -31.33 56.43
CA ARG A 66 -18.29 -30.99 55.18
C ARG A 66 -18.79 -29.55 55.20
N LEU A 67 -19.38 -29.09 56.29
CA LEU A 67 -19.88 -27.73 56.42
C LEU A 67 -18.74 -26.70 56.29
N THR A 68 -17.58 -26.96 56.89
CA THR A 68 -16.42 -26.06 56.78
C THR A 68 -15.89 -26.00 55.35
N VAL A 69 -15.84 -27.14 54.64
CA VAL A 69 -15.50 -27.19 53.21
C VAL A 69 -16.53 -26.45 52.36
N ASP A 70 -17.82 -26.67 52.58
CA ASP A 70 -18.89 -26.03 51.82
C ASP A 70 -18.95 -24.52 52.05
N MET A 71 -18.75 -24.07 53.29
CA MET A 71 -18.65 -22.64 53.61
C MET A 71 -17.39 -22.00 53.02
N SER A 72 -16.28 -22.72 53.00
CA SER A 72 -15.05 -22.27 52.33
C SER A 72 -15.26 -22.13 50.81
N ASN A 73 -15.91 -23.11 50.18
CA ASN A 73 -16.24 -23.10 48.77
C ASN A 73 -17.21 -21.95 48.43
N SER A 74 -18.30 -21.81 49.19
CA SER A 74 -19.25 -20.71 49.04
C SER A 74 -18.55 -19.35 49.14
N ARG A 75 -17.63 -19.19 50.10
CA ARG A 75 -16.83 -17.97 50.24
C ARG A 75 -15.87 -17.75 49.07
N ALA A 76 -15.24 -18.80 48.55
CA ALA A 76 -14.39 -18.71 47.37
C ALA A 76 -15.18 -18.27 46.13
N ILE A 77 -16.37 -18.85 45.91
CA ILE A 77 -17.27 -18.44 44.82
C ILE A 77 -17.70 -16.98 44.98
N HIS A 78 -18.06 -16.57 46.20
CA HIS A 78 -18.47 -15.19 46.45
C HIS A 78 -17.35 -14.20 46.14
N ASN A 79 -16.12 -14.49 46.58
CA ASN A 79 -14.96 -13.66 46.27
C ASN A 79 -14.71 -13.57 44.75
N LEU A 80 -14.83 -14.68 44.03
CA LEU A 80 -14.66 -14.70 42.57
C LEU A 80 -15.75 -13.90 41.86
N LEU A 81 -17.01 -14.03 42.27
CA LEU A 81 -18.11 -13.23 41.72
C LEU A 81 -17.89 -11.73 41.98
N GLN A 82 -17.42 -11.37 43.17
CA GLN A 82 -17.12 -9.99 43.50
C GLN A 82 -15.97 -9.44 42.65
N GLU A 83 -14.91 -10.23 42.43
CA GLU A 83 -13.80 -9.86 41.55
C GLU A 83 -14.26 -9.66 40.10
N VAL A 84 -15.06 -10.58 39.56
CA VAL A 84 -15.60 -10.48 38.20
C VAL A 84 -16.52 -9.27 38.05
N LEU A 85 -17.37 -8.98 39.04
CA LEU A 85 -18.24 -7.80 39.01
C LEU A 85 -17.43 -6.51 39.03
N VAL A 86 -16.40 -6.42 39.86
CA VAL A 86 -15.50 -5.26 39.89
C VAL A 86 -14.77 -5.12 38.55
N GLY A 87 -14.27 -6.22 37.99
CA GLY A 87 -13.63 -6.24 36.67
C GLY A 87 -14.57 -5.80 35.55
N LEU A 88 -15.82 -6.27 35.57
CA LEU A 88 -16.85 -5.90 34.59
C LEU A 88 -17.22 -4.42 34.69
N HIS A 89 -17.40 -3.90 35.91
CA HIS A 89 -17.66 -2.48 36.13
C HIS A 89 -16.51 -1.61 35.62
N GLN A 90 -15.26 -2.00 35.91
CA GLN A 90 -14.09 -1.26 35.44
C GLN A 90 -13.96 -1.32 33.91
N SER A 91 -14.20 -2.48 33.31
CA SER A 91 -14.19 -2.65 31.84
C SER A 91 -15.27 -1.81 31.17
N ARG A 92 -16.50 -1.83 31.70
CA ARG A 92 -17.60 -0.98 31.23
C ARG A 92 -17.26 0.50 31.33
N GLN A 93 -16.63 0.93 32.42
CA GLN A 93 -16.22 2.33 32.60
C GLN A 93 -15.12 2.73 31.62
N ARG A 94 -14.12 1.85 31.39
CA ARG A 94 -13.08 2.08 30.38
C ARG A 94 -13.66 2.12 28.96
N ALA A 95 -14.57 1.21 28.63
CA ALA A 95 -15.24 1.20 27.34
C ALA A 95 -16.08 2.47 27.15
N GLY A 96 -16.82 2.91 28.17
CA GLY A 96 -17.57 4.17 28.13
C GLY A 96 -16.66 5.39 27.96
N ALA A 97 -15.53 5.42 28.67
CA ALA A 97 -14.54 6.49 28.53
C ALA A 97 -13.90 6.50 27.12
N ALA A 98 -13.56 5.34 26.57
CA ALA A 98 -13.04 5.22 25.22
C ALA A 98 -14.08 5.62 24.16
N LEU A 99 -15.34 5.23 24.33
CA LEU A 99 -16.43 5.66 23.44
C LEU A 99 -16.63 7.18 23.49
N ASN A 100 -16.57 7.78 24.67
CA ASN A 100 -16.78 9.23 24.82
C ASN A 100 -15.58 10.09 24.46
N ALA A 101 -14.36 9.54 24.46
CA ALA A 101 -13.14 10.29 24.14
C ALA A 101 -12.61 9.96 22.75
N THR A 102 -12.44 8.68 22.45
CA THR A 102 -11.75 8.21 21.25
C THR A 102 -12.63 8.28 20.01
N VAL A 103 -13.92 7.88 20.09
CA VAL A 103 -14.83 7.98 18.95
C VAL A 103 -14.98 9.42 18.44
N PRO A 104 -15.31 10.43 19.27
CA PRO A 104 -15.46 11.79 18.76
C PRO A 104 -14.14 12.35 18.22
N HIS A 105 -13.00 12.00 18.83
CA HIS A 105 -11.70 12.41 18.32
C HIS A 105 -11.40 11.81 16.95
N ILE A 106 -11.68 10.52 16.74
CA ILE A 106 -11.52 9.87 15.44
C ILE A 106 -12.46 10.50 14.41
N THR A 107 -13.71 10.76 14.77
CA THR A 107 -14.65 11.39 13.83
C THR A 107 -14.23 12.80 13.46
N GLN A 108 -13.69 13.57 14.40
CA GLN A 108 -13.20 14.91 14.13
C GLN A 108 -11.97 14.89 13.23
N ASN A 109 -10.99 14.03 13.52
CA ASN A 109 -9.81 13.89 12.66
C ASN A 109 -10.20 13.44 11.24
N LEU A 110 -11.19 12.55 11.12
CA LEU A 110 -11.65 12.08 9.80
C LEU A 110 -12.34 13.21 9.01
N ASP A 111 -13.10 14.07 9.69
CA ASP A 111 -13.74 15.24 9.09
C ASP A 111 -12.68 16.27 8.63
N ASP A 112 -11.66 16.52 9.46
CA ASP A 112 -10.52 17.37 9.11
C ASP A 112 -9.76 16.80 7.89
N ASP A 113 -9.49 15.50 7.86
CA ASP A 113 -8.82 14.82 6.75
C ASP A 113 -9.64 14.90 5.45
N ILE A 114 -10.96 14.74 5.54
CA ILE A 114 -11.87 14.94 4.40
C ILE A 114 -11.77 16.37 3.87
N GLY A 115 -11.74 17.37 4.77
CA GLY A 115 -11.54 18.76 4.38
C GLY A 115 -10.21 19.00 3.65
N VAL A 116 -9.12 18.38 4.11
CA VAL A 116 -7.81 18.47 3.45
C VAL A 116 -7.83 17.78 2.07
N LEU A 117 -8.47 16.62 1.95
CA LEU A 117 -8.61 15.91 0.67
C LEU A 117 -9.46 16.71 -0.32
N ASP A 118 -10.46 17.44 0.15
CA ASP A 118 -11.28 18.31 -0.68
C ASP A 118 -10.50 19.51 -1.21
N LEU A 119 -9.70 20.16 -0.37
CA LEU A 119 -8.76 21.20 -0.80
C LEU A 119 -7.77 20.66 -1.84
N LEU A 120 -7.19 19.48 -1.57
CA LEU A 120 -6.24 18.86 -2.48
C LEU A 120 -6.90 18.51 -3.82
N ARG A 121 -8.16 18.06 -3.80
CA ARG A 121 -8.96 17.79 -5.01
C ARG A 121 -9.19 19.05 -5.85
N GLU A 122 -9.34 20.21 -5.22
CA GLU A 122 -9.45 21.50 -5.92
C GLU A 122 -8.11 21.98 -6.47
N GLU A 123 -7.00 21.77 -5.75
CA GLU A 123 -5.66 22.23 -6.16
C GLU A 123 -4.99 21.32 -7.21
N LEU A 124 -5.21 20.01 -7.18
CA LEU A 124 -4.62 19.05 -8.12
C LEU A 124 -4.82 19.40 -9.61
N PRO A 125 -6.02 19.77 -10.08
CA PRO A 125 -6.21 20.14 -11.47
C PRO A 125 -5.44 21.41 -11.85
N LEU A 126 -5.27 22.34 -10.90
CA LEU A 126 -4.53 23.59 -11.10
C LEU A 126 -3.04 23.30 -11.26
N VAL A 127 -2.45 22.49 -10.38
CA VAL A 127 -1.06 22.02 -10.52
C VAL A 127 -0.90 21.21 -11.82
N GLY A 128 -1.88 20.36 -12.14
CA GLY A 128 -1.89 19.60 -13.39
C GLY A 128 -1.89 20.50 -14.63
N GLN A 129 -2.60 21.63 -14.58
CA GLN A 129 -2.57 22.64 -15.65
C GLN A 129 -1.21 23.33 -15.74
N GLN A 130 -0.64 23.76 -14.61
CA GLN A 130 0.69 24.38 -14.59
C GLN A 130 1.77 23.46 -15.15
N VAL A 131 1.74 22.16 -14.82
CA VAL A 131 2.69 21.18 -15.37
C VAL A 131 2.52 21.02 -16.88
N ARG A 132 1.28 21.01 -17.39
CA ARG A 132 1.02 20.98 -18.84
C ARG A 132 1.57 22.23 -19.52
N ASP A 133 1.40 23.40 -18.93
CA ASP A 133 1.89 24.67 -19.49
C ASP A 133 3.43 24.70 -19.53
N ILE A 134 4.09 24.29 -18.44
CA ILE A 134 5.55 24.16 -18.38
C ILE A 134 6.04 23.19 -19.45
N ARG A 135 5.36 22.04 -19.60
CA ARG A 135 5.70 21.05 -20.62
C ARG A 135 5.58 21.64 -22.02
N ASN A 136 4.51 22.37 -22.31
CA ASN A 136 4.30 23.02 -23.60
C ASN A 136 5.42 24.04 -23.92
N VAL A 137 5.80 24.87 -22.94
CA VAL A 137 6.91 25.82 -23.10
C VAL A 137 8.23 25.11 -23.36
N TYR A 138 8.51 24.05 -22.60
CA TYR A 138 9.73 23.25 -22.74
C TYR A 138 9.80 22.52 -24.09
N ASP A 139 8.70 21.92 -24.54
CA ASP A 139 8.64 21.24 -25.84
C ASP A 139 8.79 22.25 -27.00
N SER A 140 8.15 23.43 -26.92
CA SER A 140 8.38 24.53 -27.86
C SER A 140 9.85 25.00 -27.88
N GLY A 141 10.48 25.10 -26.70
CA GLY A 141 11.90 25.45 -26.59
C GLY A 141 12.81 24.40 -27.24
N ARG A 142 12.49 23.13 -27.04
CA ARG A 142 13.20 21.99 -27.64
C ARG A 142 13.07 21.99 -29.16
N ASP A 143 11.89 22.27 -29.70
CA ASP A 143 11.67 22.32 -31.14
C ASP A 143 12.47 23.47 -31.77
N LYS A 144 12.46 24.66 -31.16
CA LYS A 144 13.31 25.78 -31.60
C LYS A 144 14.80 25.44 -31.55
N ALA A 145 15.24 24.72 -30.52
CA ALA A 145 16.63 24.30 -30.43
C ALA A 145 17.00 23.32 -31.56
N ARG A 146 16.14 22.36 -31.89
CA ARG A 146 16.33 21.45 -33.03
C ARG A 146 16.41 22.20 -34.34
N ASP A 147 15.51 23.17 -34.56
CA ASP A 147 15.52 24.00 -35.77
C ASP A 147 16.83 24.80 -35.90
N LEU A 148 17.30 25.38 -34.79
CA LEU A 148 18.58 26.10 -34.75
C LEU A 148 19.76 25.17 -34.97
N THR A 149 19.76 23.97 -34.36
CA THR A 149 20.81 22.97 -34.58
C THR A 149 20.84 22.52 -36.03
N ALA A 150 19.68 22.24 -36.63
CA ALA A 150 19.58 21.89 -38.04
C ALA A 150 20.05 23.04 -38.95
N ALA A 151 19.71 24.28 -38.62
CA ALA A 151 20.17 25.46 -39.35
C ALA A 151 21.69 25.66 -39.22
N LEU A 152 22.25 25.44 -38.02
CA LEU A 152 23.69 25.52 -37.76
C LEU A 152 24.45 24.39 -38.43
N GLU A 153 23.94 23.17 -38.38
CA GLU A 153 24.51 22.01 -39.07
C GLU A 153 24.53 22.25 -40.57
N TRP A 154 23.43 22.76 -41.13
CA TRP A 154 23.37 23.18 -42.53
C TRP A 154 24.37 24.29 -42.84
N LEU A 155 24.53 25.29 -41.96
CA LEU A 155 25.52 26.36 -42.13
C LEU A 155 26.96 25.83 -42.08
N ASN A 156 27.21 24.83 -41.22
CA ASN A 156 28.52 24.22 -40.99
C ASN A 156 28.89 23.17 -42.05
N THR A 157 27.97 22.78 -42.95
CA THR A 157 28.33 21.92 -44.07
C THR A 157 29.42 22.59 -44.94
N PRO A 158 30.46 21.83 -45.34
CA PRO A 158 31.61 22.39 -46.05
C PRO A 158 31.15 23.05 -47.36
N LEU A 159 31.70 24.22 -47.66
CA LEU A 159 31.30 25.06 -48.79
C LEU A 159 31.33 24.31 -50.14
N SER A 160 32.25 23.34 -50.30
CA SER A 160 32.32 22.48 -51.48
C SER A 160 31.10 21.56 -51.63
N ALA A 161 30.62 20.97 -50.53
CA ALA A 161 29.42 20.15 -50.52
C ALA A 161 28.16 21.02 -50.73
N ARG A 162 28.11 22.20 -50.10
CA ARG A 162 27.00 23.16 -50.17
C ARG A 162 26.84 23.75 -51.58
N LEU A 163 27.93 24.08 -52.26
CA LEU A 163 27.91 24.51 -53.66
C LEU A 163 27.46 23.38 -54.60
N ARG A 164 27.88 22.13 -54.35
CA ARG A 164 27.44 20.96 -55.14
C ARG A 164 25.94 20.72 -55.01
N THR A 165 25.37 20.79 -53.80
CA THR A 165 23.91 20.66 -53.60
C THR A 165 23.13 21.85 -54.15
N ILE A 166 23.63 23.09 -54.08
CA ILE A 166 22.96 24.26 -54.68
C ILE A 166 22.90 24.16 -56.21
N ILE A 167 23.96 23.63 -56.84
CA ILE A 167 24.05 23.47 -58.29
C ILE A 167 23.16 22.32 -58.78
N PHE A 168 23.07 21.21 -58.06
CA PHE A 168 22.36 20.00 -58.51
C PHE A 168 20.98 19.75 -57.90
N THR A 169 20.60 20.43 -56.81
CA THR A 169 19.31 20.23 -56.13
C THR A 169 18.43 21.48 -56.23
N PRO A 170 17.22 21.42 -56.82
CA PRO A 170 16.34 22.58 -57.03
C PRO A 170 15.68 23.10 -55.74
N HIS A 171 15.61 22.29 -54.68
CA HIS A 171 15.07 22.69 -53.38
C HIS A 171 16.20 22.77 -52.34
N ALA A 172 16.92 23.89 -52.34
CA ALA A 172 17.81 24.26 -51.24
C ALA A 172 17.17 25.42 -50.45
N PRO A 173 17.18 25.39 -49.11
CA PRO A 173 16.61 26.43 -48.25
C PRO A 173 17.51 27.68 -48.18
N VAL A 174 17.89 28.21 -49.35
CA VAL A 174 18.54 29.50 -49.51
C VAL A 174 17.58 30.45 -50.18
N SER A 175 17.71 31.74 -49.90
CA SER A 175 16.97 32.77 -50.62
C SER A 175 17.14 32.55 -52.13
N ALA A 176 16.02 32.52 -52.87
CA ALA A 176 16.02 32.20 -54.30
C ALA A 176 16.99 33.09 -55.10
N ARG A 177 17.22 34.32 -54.61
CA ARG A 177 18.20 35.28 -55.15
C ARG A 177 19.64 34.77 -55.06
N ALA A 178 20.06 34.21 -53.93
CA ALA A 178 21.41 33.67 -53.77
C ALA A 178 21.62 32.43 -54.64
N ALA A 179 20.61 31.56 -54.75
CA ALA A 179 20.67 30.40 -55.64
C ALA A 179 20.78 30.82 -57.12
N ALA A 180 20.04 31.86 -57.54
CA ALA A 180 20.10 32.40 -58.89
C ALA A 180 21.47 33.03 -59.19
N LEU A 181 22.04 33.81 -58.26
CA LEU A 181 23.37 34.41 -58.42
C LEU A 181 24.47 33.35 -58.58
N ILE A 182 24.44 32.29 -57.78
CA ILE A 182 25.42 31.19 -57.86
C ILE A 182 25.30 30.46 -59.21
N ARG A 183 24.06 30.18 -59.67
CA ARG A 183 23.83 29.55 -60.99
C ARG A 183 24.25 30.45 -62.14
N ALA A 184 24.00 31.76 -62.04
CA ALA A 184 24.43 32.73 -63.05
C ALA A 184 25.97 32.83 -63.11
N LEU A 185 26.65 32.91 -61.97
CA LEU A 185 28.12 32.90 -61.92
C LEU A 185 28.71 31.64 -62.55
N PHE A 186 28.13 30.48 -62.27
CA PHE A 186 28.57 29.21 -62.89
C PHE A 186 28.34 29.21 -64.40
N GLY A 187 27.17 29.66 -64.87
CA GLY A 187 26.88 29.79 -66.30
C GLY A 187 27.82 30.74 -67.02
N VAL A 188 28.14 31.89 -66.41
CA VAL A 188 29.12 32.84 -66.96
C VAL A 188 30.51 32.23 -67.03
N ALA A 189 30.97 31.53 -65.98
CA ALA A 189 32.26 30.86 -65.98
C ALA A 189 32.36 29.80 -67.09
N LEU A 190 31.32 28.98 -67.29
CA LEU A 190 31.28 28.01 -68.38
C LEU A 190 31.30 28.69 -69.75
N LEU A 191 30.56 29.78 -69.92
CA LEU A 191 30.55 30.55 -71.16
C LEU A 191 31.94 31.10 -71.47
N VAL A 192 32.65 31.64 -70.48
CA VAL A 192 34.04 32.09 -70.61
C VAL A 192 34.97 30.93 -70.97
N CYS A 193 34.81 29.75 -70.35
CA CYS A 193 35.62 28.57 -70.70
C CYS A 193 35.39 28.12 -72.15
N VAL A 194 34.13 28.05 -72.60
CA VAL A 194 33.79 27.72 -73.99
C VAL A 194 34.35 28.77 -74.96
N TRP A 195 34.26 30.04 -74.60
CA TRP A 195 34.82 31.14 -75.39
C TRP A 195 36.34 31.04 -75.54
N ILE A 196 37.06 30.76 -74.45
CA ILE A 196 38.52 30.55 -74.48
C ILE A 196 38.84 29.32 -75.32
N ALA A 197 38.15 28.20 -75.11
CA ALA A 197 38.34 26.98 -75.90
C ALA A 197 38.08 27.21 -77.40
N TRP A 198 37.10 28.05 -77.73
CA TRP A 198 36.82 28.45 -79.11
C TRP A 198 37.96 29.28 -79.70
N ILE A 199 38.47 30.27 -78.97
CA ILE A 199 39.62 31.07 -79.41
C ILE A 199 40.86 30.20 -79.58
N THR A 200 41.15 29.30 -78.65
CA THR A 200 42.32 28.41 -78.76
C THR A 200 42.17 27.45 -79.93
N LEU A 201 40.96 26.94 -80.19
CA LEU A 201 40.68 26.11 -81.36
C LEU A 201 40.87 26.89 -82.66
N GLN A 202 40.35 28.12 -82.75
CA GLN A 202 40.57 28.99 -83.90
C GLN A 202 42.06 29.33 -84.08
N GLY A 203 42.78 29.58 -82.99
CA GLY A 203 44.22 29.80 -82.98
C GLY A 203 45.00 28.59 -83.49
N ALA A 204 44.65 27.39 -83.02
CA ALA A 204 45.23 26.13 -83.46
C ALA A 204 44.94 25.86 -84.95
N VAL A 205 43.71 26.10 -85.41
CA VAL A 205 43.34 25.98 -86.83
C VAL A 205 44.14 26.96 -87.69
N ARG A 206 44.36 28.20 -87.22
CA ARG A 206 45.17 29.19 -87.93
C ARG A 206 46.64 28.78 -87.99
N ALA A 207 47.21 28.28 -86.89
CA ALA A 207 48.59 27.76 -86.85
C ALA A 207 48.76 26.54 -87.77
N HIS A 208 47.77 25.64 -87.80
CA HIS A 208 47.78 24.46 -88.68
C HIS A 208 47.70 24.85 -90.17
N ARG A 209 46.88 25.86 -90.52
CA ARG A 209 46.85 26.38 -91.89
C ARG A 209 48.16 27.03 -92.29
N GLN A 210 48.81 27.77 -91.39
CA GLN A 210 50.13 28.34 -91.67
C GLN A 210 51.20 27.26 -91.86
N ARG A 211 51.17 26.16 -91.09
CA ARG A 211 52.10 25.03 -91.29
C ARG A 211 51.97 24.35 -92.66
N LEU A 212 50.77 24.27 -93.22
CA LEU A 212 50.55 23.68 -94.55
C LEU A 212 51.17 24.53 -95.67
N VAL A 213 51.09 25.86 -95.57
CA VAL A 213 51.67 26.79 -96.57
C VAL A 213 53.21 26.73 -96.60
N TRP A 214 53.86 26.44 -95.47
CA TRP A 214 55.32 26.26 -95.42
C TRP A 214 55.76 24.84 -95.81
N GLY A 215 54.87 23.83 -95.70
CA GLY A 215 55.14 22.46 -96.16
C GLY A 215 55.24 22.35 -97.69
N GLU A 216 54.42 23.09 -98.44
CA GLU A 216 54.48 23.10 -99.91
C GLU A 216 55.73 23.80 -100.47
N ARG A 217 56.34 24.72 -99.71
CA ARG A 217 57.58 25.42 -100.12
C ARG A 217 58.88 24.66 -99.82
N LEU A 218 58.81 23.51 -99.14
CA LEU A 218 59.96 22.63 -98.89
C LEU A 218 60.03 21.42 -99.85
N MET A 219 59.02 21.27 -100.72
CA MET A 219 58.91 20.16 -101.70
C MET A 219 59.04 20.64 -103.16
N SER A 220 59.47 21.89 -103.40
CA SER A 220 59.87 22.38 -104.73
C SER A 220 61.35 22.75 -104.74
#